data_AF-A0A3M2D9W6-F1
#
_entry.id   AF-A0A3M2D9W6-F1
#
_cell.length_a   1.000
_cell.length_b   1.000
_cell.length_c   1.000
_cell.angle_alpha   90.00
_cell.angle_beta   90.00
_cell.angle_gamma   90.00
#
_symmetry.space_group_name_H-M   'P 1'
#
loop_
_entity.id
_entity.type
_entity.pdbx_description
1 polymer ?
#
loop_
_entity_poly.entity_id
_entity_poly.type
_entity_poly.pdbx_seq_one_letter_code
_entity_poly.pdbx_strand_id
1 'polypeptide(L)'
;MKKTNSFSVVKKQHGICLSREGKSIVQFAEGDYLLEEQFELPDGSALIWIVDGGGYDDGLHIYLIGKDSRVCDAIEGGITFVPAILKIKNFGNNWVDFEFFNNGKSYRLEVANKPKFRLCLPLGWRYKKLFAKHRLKIREIN
;
A
#
# COMPACT_ATOMS: atom_id res chain seq x y z
N MET A 1 -13.94 -5.64 -6.11
CA MET A 1 -12.72 -5.93 -5.33
C MET A 1 -13.12 -6.79 -4.14
N LYS A 2 -12.22 -7.65 -3.64
CA LYS A 2 -12.49 -8.53 -2.49
C LYS A 2 -11.27 -8.59 -1.58
N LYS A 3 -11.48 -8.89 -0.30
CA LYS A 3 -10.38 -9.27 0.61
C LYS A 3 -9.69 -10.52 0.08
N THR A 4 -8.40 -10.63 0.32
CA THR A 4 -7.60 -11.81 -0.07
C THR A 4 -6.60 -12.15 1.03
N ASN A 5 -6.07 -13.37 1.01
CA ASN A 5 -4.99 -13.83 1.88
C ASN A 5 -3.78 -14.36 1.08
N SER A 6 -3.68 -13.98 -0.20
CA SER A 6 -2.64 -14.50 -1.11
C SER A 6 -1.24 -13.97 -0.82
N PHE A 7 -1.13 -12.91 -0.01
CA PHE A 7 0.14 -12.27 0.31
C PHE A 7 0.49 -12.45 1.78
N SER A 8 1.80 -12.49 2.04
CA SER A 8 2.37 -12.54 3.38
C SER A 8 3.71 -11.82 3.42
N VAL A 9 4.00 -11.18 4.55
CA VAL A 9 5.34 -10.71 4.87
C VAL A 9 6.10 -11.86 5.52
N VAL A 10 7.26 -12.21 4.97
CA VAL A 10 8.06 -13.35 5.41
C VAL A 10 9.50 -12.94 5.67
N LYS A 11 10.09 -13.43 6.76
CA LYS A 11 11.52 -13.30 7.04
C LYS A 11 12.27 -14.43 6.33
N LYS A 12 13.20 -14.06 5.46
CA LYS A 12 14.11 -14.99 4.75
C LYS A 12 15.55 -14.76 5.22
N GLN A 13 16.45 -15.64 4.80
CA GLN A 13 17.88 -15.58 5.16
C GLN A 13 18.56 -14.24 4.84
N HIS A 14 18.06 -13.51 3.82
CA HIS A 14 18.61 -12.23 3.35
C HIS A 14 17.70 -11.02 3.64
N GLY A 15 16.83 -11.12 4.66
CA GLY A 15 15.95 -10.04 5.09
C GLY A 15 14.46 -10.34 4.94
N ILE A 16 13.63 -9.31 5.07
CA ILE A 16 12.17 -9.43 5.09
C ILE A 16 11.61 -9.08 3.71
N CYS A 17 10.64 -9.86 3.22
CA CYS A 17 10.02 -9.58 1.93
C CYS A 17 8.50 -9.78 1.95
N LEU A 18 7.82 -9.02 1.09
CA LEU A 18 6.46 -9.34 0.67
C LEU A 18 6.54 -10.52 -0.29
N SER A 19 5.79 -11.56 -0.01
CA SER A 19 5.66 -12.73 -0.86
C SER A 19 4.22 -12.95 -1.30
N ARG A 20 4.05 -13.58 -2.45
CA ARG A 20 2.78 -14.17 -2.90
C ARG A 20 3.06 -15.62 -3.24
N GLU A 21 2.35 -16.55 -2.61
CA GLU A 21 2.51 -17.99 -2.85
C GLU A 21 3.99 -18.44 -2.72
N GLY A 22 4.72 -17.88 -1.74
CA GLY A 22 6.13 -18.20 -1.46
C GLY A 22 7.17 -17.45 -2.33
N LYS A 23 6.76 -16.86 -3.46
CA LYS A 23 7.64 -16.06 -4.32
C LYS A 23 7.81 -14.65 -3.76
N SER A 24 9.07 -14.22 -3.58
CA SER A 24 9.38 -12.84 -3.17
C SER A 24 9.00 -11.83 -4.24
N ILE A 25 8.37 -10.72 -3.84
CA ILE A 25 7.91 -9.63 -4.72
C ILE A 25 8.63 -8.33 -4.39
N VAL A 26 8.64 -7.94 -3.12
CA VAL A 26 9.28 -6.72 -2.63
C VAL A 26 10.22 -7.10 -1.49
N GLN A 27 11.49 -6.72 -1.61
CA GLN A 27 12.46 -6.82 -0.52
C GLN A 27 12.37 -5.54 0.31
N PHE A 28 12.25 -5.69 1.62
CA PHE A 28 12.31 -4.57 2.55
C PHE A 28 13.71 -4.47 3.16
N ALA A 29 14.00 -3.30 3.74
CA ALA A 29 15.19 -3.10 4.55
C ALA A 29 15.10 -3.92 5.84
N GLU A 30 16.15 -3.85 6.67
CA GLU A 30 16.04 -4.33 8.05
C GLU A 30 15.03 -3.48 8.81
N GLY A 31 14.18 -4.13 9.61
CA GLY A 31 13.06 -3.50 10.31
C GLY A 31 12.01 -4.54 10.64
N ASP A 32 10.85 -4.10 11.13
CA ASP A 32 9.70 -4.95 11.35
C ASP A 32 8.58 -4.52 10.39
N TYR A 33 8.13 -5.41 9.52
CA TYR A 33 7.10 -5.09 8.54
C TYR A 33 5.83 -5.89 8.82
N LEU A 34 4.72 -5.17 8.96
CA LEU A 34 3.41 -5.78 9.18
C LEU A 34 2.54 -5.63 7.94
N LEU A 35 1.99 -6.75 7.47
CA LEU A 35 0.91 -6.75 6.49
C LEU A 35 -0.39 -6.39 7.21
N GLU A 36 -0.88 -5.17 7.02
CA GLU A 36 -2.13 -4.71 7.62
C GLU A 36 -3.32 -5.22 6.81
N GLU A 37 -3.30 -4.99 5.49
CA GLU A 37 -4.45 -5.26 4.65
C GLU A 37 -4.11 -5.62 3.21
N GLN A 38 -4.99 -6.40 2.59
CA GLN A 38 -4.83 -6.82 1.21
C GLN A 38 -6.17 -7.03 0.50
N PHE A 39 -6.24 -6.55 -0.74
CA PHE A 39 -7.42 -6.63 -1.58
C PHE A 39 -7.06 -7.03 -3.00
N GLU A 40 -7.87 -7.90 -3.61
CA GLU A 40 -7.76 -8.29 -5.01
C GLU A 40 -8.78 -7.54 -5.87
N LEU A 41 -8.29 -6.90 -6.93
CA LEU A 41 -9.07 -6.17 -7.92
C LEU A 41 -9.66 -7.11 -8.98
N PRO A 42 -10.72 -6.69 -9.69
CA PRO A 42 -11.31 -7.49 -10.78
C PRO A 42 -10.34 -7.83 -11.92
N ASP A 43 -9.27 -7.05 -12.12
CA ASP A 43 -8.25 -7.29 -13.15
C ASP A 43 -7.14 -8.27 -12.70
N GLY A 44 -7.25 -8.84 -11.49
CA GLY A 44 -6.30 -9.76 -10.88
C GLY A 44 -5.07 -9.08 -10.26
N SER A 45 -4.99 -7.74 -10.31
CA SER A 45 -4.04 -6.99 -9.49
C SER A 45 -4.47 -6.95 -8.02
N ALA A 46 -3.56 -6.62 -7.12
CA ALA A 46 -3.82 -6.54 -5.70
C ALA A 46 -3.27 -5.24 -5.09
N LEU A 47 -4.02 -4.69 -4.14
CA LEU A 47 -3.58 -3.61 -3.28
C LEU A 47 -3.14 -4.17 -1.94
N ILE A 48 -1.96 -3.78 -1.48
CA ILE A 48 -1.32 -4.30 -0.27
C ILE A 48 -0.89 -3.14 0.61
N TRP A 49 -1.37 -3.09 1.86
CA TRP A 49 -0.97 -2.15 2.90
C TRP A 49 0.05 -2.81 3.81
N ILE A 50 1.22 -2.19 3.92
CA ILE A 50 2.31 -2.65 4.76
C ILE A 50 2.75 -1.49 5.64
N VAL A 51 2.89 -1.73 6.92
CA VAL A 51 3.46 -0.75 7.85
C VAL A 51 4.84 -1.18 8.27
N ASP A 52 5.78 -0.23 8.29
CA ASP A 52 7.06 -0.37 8.98
C ASP A 52 6.84 -0.05 10.47
N GLY A 53 7.22 -1.00 11.34
CA GLY A 53 7.17 -0.90 12.80
C GLY A 53 8.56 -0.81 13.44
N GLY A 54 9.60 -0.55 12.65
CA GLY A 54 10.93 -0.20 13.15
C GLY A 54 10.95 1.25 13.61
N GLY A 55 10.82 1.48 14.92
CA GLY A 55 10.56 2.79 15.52
C GLY A 55 11.41 3.99 15.04
N TYR A 56 10.86 5.18 15.34
CA TYR A 56 11.22 6.55 14.94
C TYR A 56 10.80 6.98 13.52
N ASP A 57 10.68 6.08 12.54
CA ASP A 57 10.31 6.41 11.15
C ASP A 57 9.21 5.47 10.61
N ASP A 58 8.17 5.23 11.42
CA ASP A 58 7.04 4.40 11.01
C ASP A 58 6.34 4.99 9.78
N GLY A 59 6.13 4.12 8.77
CA GLY A 59 5.62 4.51 7.47
C GLY A 59 4.60 3.52 6.95
N LEU A 60 3.55 4.05 6.30
CA LEU A 60 2.59 3.23 5.58
C LEU A 60 3.03 3.13 4.11
N HIS A 61 3.15 1.90 3.62
CA HIS A 61 3.40 1.61 2.22
C HIS A 61 2.18 0.95 1.60
N ILE A 62 1.74 1.48 0.46
CA ILE A 62 0.66 0.88 -0.32
C ILE A 62 1.20 0.48 -1.68
N TYR A 63 1.19 -0.82 -1.94
CA TYR A 63 1.65 -1.40 -3.21
C TYR A 63 0.47 -1.80 -4.08
N LEU A 64 0.58 -1.54 -5.37
CA LEU A 64 -0.23 -2.17 -6.41
C LEU A 64 0.61 -3.27 -7.05
N ILE A 65 0.23 -4.52 -6.82
CA ILE A 65 0.87 -5.70 -7.39
C ILE A 65 0.06 -6.20 -8.57
N GLY A 66 0.69 -6.37 -9.73
CA GLY A 66 0.06 -6.94 -10.90
C GLY A 66 -0.28 -8.42 -10.73
N LYS A 67 -1.14 -8.95 -11.60
CA LYS A 67 -1.44 -10.40 -11.67
C LYS A 67 -0.21 -11.26 -11.94
N ASP A 68 0.83 -10.67 -12.51
CA ASP A 68 2.14 -11.27 -12.79
C ASP A 68 3.11 -11.19 -11.59
N SER A 69 2.61 -10.76 -10.43
CA SER A 69 3.39 -10.59 -9.19
C SER A 69 4.53 -9.57 -9.32
N ARG A 70 4.35 -8.55 -10.18
CA ARG A 70 5.27 -7.40 -10.27
C ARG A 70 4.66 -6.17 -9.61
N VAL A 71 5.49 -5.33 -8.99
CA VAL A 71 5.06 -4.02 -8.48
C VAL A 71 4.72 -3.11 -9.66
N CYS A 72 3.44 -2.83 -9.85
CA CYS A 72 2.95 -1.90 -10.86
C CYS A 72 3.11 -0.45 -10.41
N ASP A 73 2.82 -0.18 -9.14
CA ASP A 73 2.87 1.17 -8.56
C ASP A 73 2.98 1.08 -7.04
N ALA A 74 3.46 2.15 -6.41
CA ALA A 74 3.52 2.24 -4.96
C ALA A 74 3.51 3.69 -4.49
N ILE A 75 2.76 3.92 -3.41
CA ILE A 75 2.77 5.16 -2.65
C ILE A 75 3.19 4.86 -1.22
N GLU A 76 3.69 5.88 -0.54
CA GLU A 76 3.94 5.82 0.88
C GLU A 76 3.46 7.08 1.59
N GLY A 77 3.00 6.90 2.82
CA GLY A 77 2.76 7.96 3.80
C GLY A 77 3.85 7.90 4.87
N GLY A 78 4.52 9.03 5.17
CA GLY A 78 5.66 9.09 6.09
C GLY A 78 5.40 9.77 7.45
N ILE A 79 6.32 9.55 8.41
CA ILE A 79 6.66 10.20 9.72
C ILE A 79 5.53 10.54 10.70
N THR A 80 4.28 10.40 10.29
CA THR A 80 3.11 10.63 11.14
C THR A 80 2.23 9.39 11.17
N PHE A 81 2.71 8.21 10.76
CA PHE A 81 1.93 6.98 10.61
C PHE A 81 2.42 5.88 11.56
N VAL A 82 1.71 5.69 12.68
CA VAL A 82 2.01 4.69 13.72
C VAL A 82 1.34 3.36 13.33
N PRO A 83 2.01 2.21 13.49
CA PRO A 83 1.45 0.88 13.18
C PRO A 83 0.14 0.56 13.91
N ALA A 84 -0.63 -0.38 13.33
CA ALA A 84 -1.85 -0.95 13.93
C ALA A 84 -3.06 -0.01 14.10
N ILE A 85 -3.14 1.09 13.34
CA ILE A 85 -4.30 2.02 13.36
C ILE A 85 -4.97 2.13 11.97
N LEU A 86 -4.67 1.23 11.03
CA LEU A 86 -5.36 1.19 9.75
C LEU A 86 -6.81 0.75 9.96
N LYS A 87 -7.77 1.59 9.53
CA LYS A 87 -9.18 1.22 9.50
C LYS A 87 -9.73 1.35 8.10
N ILE A 88 -10.05 0.22 7.47
CA ILE A 88 -10.81 0.23 6.22
C ILE A 88 -12.27 0.60 6.53
N LYS A 89 -12.75 1.67 5.91
CA LYS A 89 -14.12 2.20 6.10
C LYS A 89 -15.07 1.61 5.09
N ASN A 90 -14.68 1.63 3.82
CA ASN A 90 -15.49 1.13 2.71
C ASN A 90 -14.58 0.79 1.53
N PHE A 91 -15.06 0.00 0.59
CA PHE A 91 -14.32 -0.26 -0.63
C PHE A 91 -15.25 -0.60 -1.79
N GLY A 92 -14.85 -0.18 -2.98
CA GLY A 92 -15.55 -0.48 -4.24
C GLY A 92 -14.71 -1.34 -5.16
N ASN A 93 -15.01 -1.34 -6.46
CA ASN A 93 -14.31 -2.20 -7.41
C ASN A 93 -12.85 -1.81 -7.65
N ASN A 94 -12.51 -0.54 -7.47
CA ASN A 94 -11.21 0.03 -7.77
C ASN A 94 -10.81 1.13 -6.77
N TRP A 95 -11.44 1.18 -5.60
CA TRP A 95 -11.12 2.17 -4.58
C TRP A 95 -11.32 1.62 -3.18
N VAL A 96 -10.57 2.16 -2.23
CA VAL A 96 -10.67 1.87 -0.79
C VAL A 96 -10.71 3.18 -0.03
N ASP A 97 -11.70 3.33 0.84
CA ASP A 97 -11.73 4.36 1.86
C ASP A 97 -11.14 3.81 3.14
N PHE A 98 -10.20 4.54 3.71
CA PHE A 98 -9.52 4.15 4.93
C PHE A 98 -9.18 5.37 5.78
N GLU A 99 -9.11 5.16 7.08
CA GLU A 99 -8.63 6.14 8.04
C GLU A 99 -7.36 5.61 8.68
N PHE A 100 -6.51 6.55 9.08
CA PHE A 100 -5.34 6.30 9.90
C PHE A 100 -5.40 7.30 11.05
N PHE A 101 -5.27 6.83 12.29
CA PHE A 101 -5.47 7.59 13.54
C PHE A 101 -6.89 8.05 13.82
N ASN A 102 -7.10 8.42 15.08
CA ASN A 102 -8.21 9.26 15.52
C ASN A 102 -7.95 10.75 15.23
N ASN A 103 -7.21 11.07 14.14
CA ASN A 103 -6.91 12.45 13.73
C ASN A 103 -8.06 13.06 12.91
N GLY A 104 -9.14 12.30 12.69
CA GLY A 104 -10.33 12.73 11.96
C GLY A 104 -10.13 12.83 10.45
N LYS A 105 -9.04 12.29 9.89
CA LYS A 105 -8.79 12.31 8.44
C LYS A 105 -9.06 10.95 7.81
N SER A 106 -9.95 10.94 6.84
CA SER A 106 -10.16 9.78 5.97
C SER A 106 -9.48 9.98 4.62
N TYR A 107 -9.09 8.90 3.97
CA TYR A 107 -8.48 8.91 2.66
C TYR A 107 -9.20 7.96 1.73
N ARG A 108 -9.32 8.35 0.46
CA ARG A 108 -9.71 7.46 -0.63
C ARG A 108 -8.50 7.15 -1.49
N LEU A 109 -8.15 5.87 -1.54
CA LEU A 109 -7.24 5.32 -2.55
C LEU A 109 -8.05 4.87 -3.77
N GLU A 110 -7.66 5.31 -4.96
CA GLU A 110 -8.26 4.91 -6.23
C GLU A 110 -7.20 4.26 -7.13
N VAL A 111 -7.58 3.20 -7.84
CA VAL A 111 -6.77 2.54 -8.86
C VAL A 111 -7.33 2.89 -10.24
N ALA A 112 -6.54 3.61 -11.02
CA ALA A 112 -6.88 3.94 -12.38
C ALA A 112 -6.70 2.73 -13.32
N ASN A 113 -7.59 2.59 -14.30
CA ASN A 113 -7.53 1.55 -15.33
C ASN A 113 -6.26 1.64 -16.19
N LYS A 114 -5.74 2.85 -16.41
CA LYS A 114 -4.51 3.11 -17.16
C LYS A 114 -3.57 4.01 -16.34
N PRO A 115 -2.25 3.81 -16.42
CA PRO A 115 -1.28 4.64 -15.72
C PRO A 115 -1.28 6.07 -16.31
N LYS A 116 -1.25 7.08 -15.44
CA LYS A 116 -1.23 8.51 -15.80
C LYS A 116 -0.10 9.24 -15.09
N PHE A 117 0.45 10.29 -15.68
CA PHE A 117 1.37 11.16 -14.93
C PHE A 117 0.63 11.85 -13.79
N ARG A 118 1.21 11.77 -12.59
CA ARG A 118 0.67 12.32 -11.36
C ARG A 118 1.83 12.82 -10.52
N LEU A 119 1.76 14.06 -10.06
CA LEU A 119 2.82 14.69 -9.27
C LEU A 119 2.34 15.08 -7.86
N CYS A 120 1.05 15.34 -7.70
CA CYS A 120 0.49 15.83 -6.45
C CYS A 120 -0.23 14.71 -5.70
N LEU A 121 0.19 14.50 -4.45
CA LEU A 121 -0.52 13.73 -3.44
C LEU A 121 -0.81 14.66 -2.25
N PRO A 122 -1.77 14.32 -1.37
CA PRO A 122 -1.98 15.03 -0.12
C PRO A 122 -0.68 15.13 0.70
N LEU A 123 -0.61 16.11 1.60
CA LEU A 123 0.54 16.29 2.48
C LEU A 123 0.86 15.00 3.25
N GLY A 124 2.13 14.66 3.36
CA GLY A 124 2.60 13.44 4.01
C GLY A 124 2.64 12.21 3.10
N TRP A 125 2.10 12.28 1.88
CA TRP A 125 2.12 11.20 0.89
C TRP A 125 3.09 11.48 -0.25
N ARG A 126 3.78 10.44 -0.71
CA ARG A 126 4.63 10.50 -1.91
C ARG A 126 4.56 9.23 -2.74
N TYR A 127 4.81 9.38 -4.04
CA TYR A 127 5.04 8.24 -4.93
C TYR A 127 6.44 7.69 -4.70
N LYS A 128 6.59 6.36 -4.64
CA LYS A 128 7.93 5.73 -4.54
C LYS A 128 8.75 5.87 -5.83
N LYS A 129 8.14 6.23 -6.96
CA LYS A 129 8.81 6.50 -8.25
C LYS A 129 8.42 7.88 -8.79
N LEU A 130 9.29 8.89 -8.66
CA LEU A 130 8.93 10.27 -8.99
C LEU A 130 8.69 10.55 -10.50
N PHE A 131 9.38 9.85 -11.39
CA PHE A 131 9.31 10.10 -12.84
C PHE A 131 8.54 9.01 -13.61
N ALA A 132 7.49 8.46 -12.98
CA ALA A 132 6.69 7.38 -13.55
C ALA A 132 5.24 7.81 -13.83
N LYS A 133 4.55 7.00 -14.64
CA LYS A 133 3.09 7.05 -14.72
C LYS A 133 2.52 6.16 -13.61
N HIS A 134 1.55 6.69 -12.88
CA HIS A 134 0.95 6.08 -11.71
C HIS A 134 -0.50 5.65 -11.97
N ARG A 135 -0.84 4.46 -11.48
CA ARG A 135 -2.23 3.98 -11.39
C ARG A 135 -2.86 4.38 -10.07
N LEU A 136 -2.07 4.45 -9.00
CA LEU A 136 -2.53 4.84 -7.68
C LEU A 136 -2.76 6.34 -7.60
N LYS A 137 -3.86 6.72 -6.97
CA LYS A 137 -4.20 8.08 -6.63
C LYS A 137 -4.79 8.07 -5.24
N ILE A 138 -4.29 8.92 -4.35
CA ILE A 138 -4.89 9.13 -3.05
C ILE A 138 -5.42 10.55 -2.94
N ARG A 139 -6.50 10.72 -2.18
CA ARG A 139 -7.04 12.03 -1.79
C ARG A 139 -7.58 11.94 -0.38
N GLU A 140 -7.48 13.03 0.36
CA GLU A 140 -8.20 13.21 1.62
C GLU A 140 -9.70 13.29 1.32
N ILE A 141 -10.51 12.63 2.15
CA ILE A 141 -11.97 12.68 2.15
C ILE A 141 -12.41 13.01 3.59
N ASN A 142 -13.44 13.85 3.71
CA ASN A 142 -13.96 14.32 4.99
C ASN A 142 -14.43 13.15 5.88
#